data_AF-A0A2G5KNI8-F1
#
_entry.id   AF-A0A2G5KNI8-F1
#
_cell.length_a   1.000
_cell.length_b   1.000
_cell.length_c   1.000
_cell.angle_alpha   90.00
_cell.angle_beta   90.00
_cell.angle_gamma   90.00
#
_symmetry.space_group_name_H-M   'P 1'
#
loop_
_entity.id
_entity.type
_entity.pdbx_description
1 polymer ?
#
loop_
_entity_poly.entity_id
_entity_poly.type
_entity_poly.pdbx_seq_one_letter_code
_entity_poly.pdbx_strand_id
1 'polypeptide(L)'
;MKKIVLLILWVVPLAVFSQQLKIVKGTINDSLAIKGEGGDTETFSLYLPSNFNMSQAWPVLFLFDMQGSSRAALSMFSSAAEKEGYILASSNDLKDTLSLSQNVLIANRMLNTVYDMIPIHKERVYVGGIGDGGRFATLVPTFIKDIKGVLSCGAALANTEVLTRKNMFYFIGIAGRSDYNYRELLESKIILDNLKFPNLLLFFEGEHQWAPIDQTANALRSFTLSEMAKGTVPRNDSLVNEYYQSSLIRANELLSNDKPLLAENALDNAIEVYNPFGDLDSLKTSKKILRRSKTYRFKKRLQENFFLKETLTKEDYGYYLEEDILTYNYNNLGWWNFQMSELDKMDKSSNEFEKRMANRLRGFLNALISDNLNIIATDKQVDLEALNFLYQLKTITEPKNPENYLKVISYSAFIEDYGTGIFYLEELLKTGYDNTEELYGLEHTALFRITPEFNAIVYKYLKDARYKSIEDQ
;
A
#
# COMPACT_ATOMS: atom_id res chain seq x y z
N MET A 1 25.45 -65.39 51.06
CA MET A 1 25.59 -63.92 50.99
C MET A 1 25.09 -63.44 49.63
N LYS A 2 23.91 -62.81 49.56
CA LYS A 2 23.46 -62.06 48.37
C LYS A 2 22.77 -60.80 48.89
N LYS A 3 23.42 -59.64 48.70
CA LYS A 3 22.90 -58.31 49.05
C LYS A 3 21.98 -57.87 47.92
N ILE A 4 20.72 -57.60 48.23
CA ILE A 4 19.78 -56.95 47.33
C ILE A 4 19.92 -55.44 47.57
N VAL A 5 20.39 -54.71 46.56
CA VAL A 5 20.47 -53.25 46.57
C VAL A 5 19.15 -52.72 46.02
N LEU A 6 18.40 -52.00 46.85
CA LEU A 6 17.17 -51.31 46.47
C LEU A 6 17.55 -49.97 45.83
N LEU A 7 17.22 -49.79 44.54
CA LEU A 7 17.50 -48.56 43.80
C LEU A 7 16.25 -47.67 43.84
N ILE A 8 16.31 -46.60 44.62
CA ILE A 8 15.24 -45.60 44.73
C ILE A 8 15.40 -44.60 43.57
N LEU A 9 14.44 -44.60 42.65
CA LEU A 9 14.37 -43.65 41.54
C LEU A 9 13.70 -42.36 42.03
N TRP A 10 14.46 -41.27 42.12
CA TRP A 10 13.93 -39.91 42.38
C TRP A 10 13.40 -39.32 41.07
N VAL A 11 12.08 -39.18 40.96
CA VAL A 11 11.44 -38.44 39.88
C VAL A 11 11.37 -36.97 40.31
N VAL A 12 12.19 -36.12 39.70
CA VAL A 12 12.12 -34.66 39.87
C VAL A 12 11.05 -34.13 38.90
N PRO A 13 10.01 -33.41 39.36
CA PRO A 13 9.07 -32.78 38.45
C PRO A 13 9.74 -31.55 37.82
N LEU A 14 9.97 -31.61 36.51
CA LEU A 14 10.28 -30.43 35.71
C LEU A 14 9.06 -29.52 35.70
N ALA A 15 9.05 -28.52 36.59
CA ALA A 15 8.12 -27.41 36.50
C ALA A 15 8.48 -26.58 35.26
N VAL A 16 7.78 -26.83 34.15
CA VAL A 16 7.81 -25.96 32.97
C VAL A 16 7.13 -24.66 33.37
N PHE A 17 7.93 -23.61 33.62
CA PHE A 17 7.42 -22.25 33.74
C PHE A 17 6.88 -21.83 32.37
N SER A 18 5.56 -21.92 32.19
CA SER A 18 4.87 -21.19 31.11
C SER A 18 5.08 -19.71 31.36
N GLN A 19 5.91 -19.05 30.55
CA GLN A 19 5.97 -17.57 30.55
C GLN A 19 4.58 -17.05 30.20
N GLN A 20 3.94 -16.39 31.16
CA GLN A 20 2.66 -15.75 30.92
C GLN A 20 2.92 -14.53 30.03
N LEU A 21 2.61 -14.66 28.74
CA LEU A 21 2.77 -13.59 27.75
C LEU A 21 2.02 -12.34 28.24
N LYS A 22 2.75 -11.30 28.64
CA LYS A 22 2.17 -10.06 29.17
C LYS A 22 1.95 -9.09 28.02
N ILE A 23 0.72 -9.05 27.51
CA ILE A 23 0.31 -8.09 26.47
C ILE A 23 0.05 -6.72 27.13
N VAL A 24 0.72 -5.68 26.65
CA VAL A 24 0.58 -4.30 27.14
C VAL A 24 -0.46 -3.55 26.29
N LYS A 25 -1.41 -2.91 26.95
CA LYS A 25 -2.47 -2.10 26.29
C LYS A 25 -1.95 -0.71 25.93
N GLY A 26 -2.53 -0.10 24.90
CA GLY A 26 -2.16 1.23 24.41
C GLY A 26 -0.82 1.27 23.66
N THR A 27 -0.18 0.12 23.44
CA THR A 27 1.11 0.00 22.75
C THR A 27 1.10 -1.19 21.78
N ILE A 28 1.97 -1.16 20.78
CA ILE A 28 2.15 -2.28 19.84
C ILE A 28 3.01 -3.36 20.50
N ASN A 29 2.46 -4.57 20.59
CA ASN A 29 3.16 -5.78 21.05
C ASN A 29 3.59 -6.55 19.81
N ASP A 30 4.89 -6.58 19.54
CA ASP A 30 5.45 -7.16 18.33
C ASP A 30 5.98 -8.59 18.59
N SER A 31 6.19 -9.34 17.52
CA SER A 31 6.81 -10.68 17.53
C SER A 31 6.08 -11.70 18.39
N LEU A 32 4.74 -11.63 18.42
CA LEU A 32 3.91 -12.63 19.08
C LEU A 32 3.85 -13.89 18.20
N ALA A 33 4.02 -15.07 18.79
CA ALA A 33 3.99 -16.33 18.05
C ALA A 33 2.57 -16.66 17.54
N ILE A 34 2.48 -17.10 16.28
CA ILE A 34 1.26 -17.66 15.70
C ILE A 34 1.13 -19.12 16.14
N LYS A 35 -0.08 -19.55 16.53
CA LYS A 35 -0.34 -20.93 16.97
C LYS A 35 -0.88 -21.78 15.81
N GLY A 36 -0.58 -23.07 15.86
CA GLY A 36 -1.15 -24.07 14.95
C GLY A 36 -0.11 -24.67 14.01
N GLU A 37 -0.54 -25.66 13.23
CA GLU A 37 0.33 -26.38 12.30
C GLU A 37 0.95 -25.42 11.27
N GLY A 38 2.29 -25.38 11.23
CA GLY A 38 3.06 -24.47 10.37
C GLY A 38 3.22 -23.04 10.91
N GLY A 39 2.60 -22.70 12.04
CA GLY A 39 2.69 -21.36 12.67
C GLY A 39 3.85 -21.18 13.64
N ASP A 40 4.55 -22.26 14.03
CA ASP A 40 5.57 -22.24 15.09
C ASP A 40 6.77 -21.31 14.81
N THR A 41 6.96 -20.91 13.55
CA THR A 41 8.00 -19.96 13.12
C THR A 41 7.44 -18.60 12.71
N GLU A 42 6.13 -18.46 12.62
CA GLU A 42 5.45 -17.24 12.16
C GLU A 42 5.14 -16.32 13.35
N THR A 43 5.18 -15.02 13.12
CA THR A 43 4.92 -14.02 14.15
C THR A 43 3.99 -12.90 13.68
N PHE A 44 3.39 -12.19 14.63
CA PHE A 44 2.52 -11.06 14.35
C PHE A 44 2.66 -9.95 15.39
N SER A 45 2.26 -8.74 15.01
CA SER A 45 2.06 -7.61 15.92
C SER A 45 0.60 -7.49 16.34
N LEU A 46 0.37 -7.08 17.58
CA LEU A 46 -0.96 -6.85 18.16
C LEU A 46 -1.01 -5.50 18.89
N TYR A 47 -2.05 -4.72 18.61
CA TYR A 47 -2.41 -3.52 19.35
C TYR A 47 -3.75 -3.72 20.05
N LEU A 48 -3.75 -3.54 21.38
CA LEU A 48 -4.97 -3.50 22.17
C LEU A 48 -5.20 -2.06 22.65
N PRO A 49 -6.39 -1.46 22.44
CA PRO A 49 -6.72 -0.14 22.97
C PRO A 49 -6.50 -0.04 24.49
N SER A 50 -6.21 1.15 25.01
CA SER A 50 -5.95 1.35 26.44
C SER A 50 -7.14 0.92 27.33
N ASN A 51 -8.36 1.10 26.83
CA ASN A 51 -9.61 0.71 27.47
C ASN A 51 -9.98 -0.78 27.25
N PHE A 52 -9.12 -1.58 26.63
CA PHE A 52 -9.35 -3.00 26.37
C PHE A 52 -9.68 -3.79 27.64
N ASN A 53 -10.69 -4.66 27.59
CA ASN A 53 -11.02 -5.60 28.65
C ASN A 53 -11.54 -6.93 28.09
N MET A 54 -11.26 -8.02 28.80
CA MET A 54 -11.62 -9.39 28.41
C MET A 54 -13.10 -9.73 28.62
N SER A 55 -13.87 -8.86 29.29
CA SER A 55 -15.29 -9.11 29.60
C SER A 55 -16.24 -8.74 28.46
N GLN A 56 -15.75 -8.10 27.39
CA GLN A 56 -16.57 -7.70 26.24
C GLN A 56 -15.91 -8.11 24.93
N ALA A 57 -16.72 -8.30 23.90
CA ALA A 57 -16.24 -8.57 22.55
C ALA A 57 -15.87 -7.26 21.83
N TRP A 58 -14.74 -7.26 21.12
CA TRP A 58 -14.17 -6.07 20.48
C TRP A 58 -14.18 -6.16 18.95
N PRO A 59 -14.28 -5.02 18.24
CA PRO A 59 -13.98 -4.98 16.81
C PRO A 59 -12.48 -5.17 16.57
N VAL A 60 -12.14 -5.74 15.41
CA VAL A 60 -10.75 -5.94 14.99
C VAL A 60 -10.56 -5.54 13.54
N LEU A 61 -9.44 -4.85 13.27
CA LEU A 61 -8.94 -4.61 11.93
C LEU A 61 -7.61 -5.36 11.75
N PHE A 62 -7.60 -6.36 10.88
CA PHE A 62 -6.39 -7.06 10.46
C PHE A 62 -5.72 -6.29 9.34
N LEU A 63 -4.50 -5.80 9.56
CA LEU A 63 -3.74 -5.01 8.62
C LEU A 63 -2.71 -5.89 7.89
N PHE A 64 -2.65 -5.75 6.58
CA PHE A 64 -1.74 -6.48 5.72
C PHE A 64 -0.70 -5.55 5.11
N ASP A 65 0.54 -5.99 5.20
CA ASP A 65 1.71 -5.37 4.60
C ASP A 65 2.51 -6.46 3.90
N MET A 66 2.61 -6.38 2.56
CA MET A 66 3.27 -7.40 1.75
C MET A 66 4.80 -7.34 1.84
N GLN A 67 5.36 -6.44 2.66
CA GLN A 67 6.77 -6.44 3.03
C GLN A 67 7.05 -7.11 4.39
N GLY A 68 6.01 -7.60 5.08
CA GLY A 68 6.13 -8.22 6.40
C GLY A 68 6.42 -7.23 7.53
N SER A 69 6.24 -5.93 7.32
CA SER A 69 6.52 -4.89 8.32
C SER A 69 5.32 -4.62 9.25
N SER A 70 4.90 -5.65 10.01
CA SER A 70 3.66 -5.59 10.80
C SER A 70 3.58 -4.41 11.78
N ARG A 71 4.70 -4.08 12.46
CA ARG A 71 4.78 -2.96 13.40
C ARG A 71 4.58 -1.62 12.70
N ALA A 72 5.15 -1.45 11.52
CA ALA A 72 4.99 -0.24 10.72
C ALA A 72 3.52 -0.08 10.33
N ALA A 73 2.90 -1.14 9.81
CA ALA A 73 1.47 -1.16 9.48
C ALA A 73 0.60 -0.77 10.68
N LEU A 74 0.83 -1.36 11.86
CA LEU A 74 0.06 -1.03 13.06
C LEU A 74 0.27 0.41 13.53
N SER A 75 1.50 0.94 13.44
CA SER A 75 1.83 2.30 13.91
C SER A 75 1.04 3.38 13.18
N MET A 76 0.70 3.14 11.91
CA MET A 76 -0.07 4.07 11.09
C MET A 76 -1.55 4.15 11.50
N PHE A 77 -2.06 3.10 12.15
CA PHE A 77 -3.48 2.99 12.53
C PHE A 77 -3.70 3.09 14.04
N SER A 78 -2.67 2.94 14.88
CA SER A 78 -2.82 2.85 16.34
C SER A 78 -3.55 4.05 16.95
N SER A 79 -3.25 5.27 16.48
CA SER A 79 -3.93 6.49 16.97
C SER A 79 -5.42 6.53 16.63
N ALA A 80 -5.79 6.09 15.42
CA ALA A 80 -7.19 5.99 15.01
C ALA A 80 -7.91 4.85 15.75
N ALA A 81 -7.22 3.73 15.95
CA ALA A 81 -7.72 2.56 16.65
C ALA A 81 -7.96 2.83 18.14
N GLU A 82 -7.07 3.58 18.79
CA GLU A 82 -7.26 4.05 20.17
C GLU A 82 -8.51 4.92 20.29
N LYS A 83 -8.67 5.89 19.38
CA LYS A 83 -9.80 6.82 19.37
C LYS A 83 -11.14 6.12 19.14
N GLU A 84 -11.19 5.13 18.24
CA GLU A 84 -12.43 4.46 17.83
C GLU A 84 -12.66 3.10 18.54
N GLY A 85 -11.71 2.64 19.35
CA GLY A 85 -11.79 1.41 20.14
C GLY A 85 -11.66 0.12 19.32
N TYR A 86 -10.63 0.02 18.48
CA TYR A 86 -10.35 -1.14 17.62
C TYR A 86 -9.08 -1.88 18.04
N ILE A 87 -9.15 -3.21 18.03
CA ILE A 87 -7.94 -4.04 18.04
C ILE A 87 -7.31 -4.00 16.65
N LEU A 88 -5.97 -3.96 16.60
CA LEU A 88 -5.24 -4.14 15.35
C LEU A 88 -4.34 -5.37 15.44
N ALA A 89 -4.23 -6.12 14.36
CA ALA A 89 -3.29 -7.22 14.23
C ALA A 89 -2.69 -7.26 12.82
N SER A 90 -1.41 -7.60 12.70
CA SER A 90 -0.71 -7.68 11.41
C SER A 90 0.39 -8.72 11.45
N SER A 91 0.56 -9.49 10.37
CA SER A 91 1.54 -10.58 10.29
C SER A 91 2.91 -10.06 9.81
N ASN A 92 3.99 -10.62 10.37
CA ASN A 92 5.36 -10.36 9.93
C ASN A 92 5.78 -11.22 8.73
N ASP A 93 4.96 -12.19 8.34
CA ASP A 93 5.36 -13.26 7.42
C ASP A 93 4.70 -13.16 6.03
N LEU A 94 3.82 -12.18 5.83
CA LEU A 94 3.27 -11.88 4.52
C LEU A 94 4.34 -11.27 3.62
N LYS A 95 4.44 -11.78 2.39
CA LYS A 95 5.46 -11.35 1.42
C LYS A 95 4.89 -11.34 0.02
N ASP A 96 5.17 -10.30 -0.75
CA ASP A 96 4.73 -10.21 -2.16
C ASP A 96 5.32 -11.32 -3.04
N THR A 97 6.49 -11.86 -2.67
CA THR A 97 7.13 -12.98 -3.37
C THR A 97 6.45 -14.33 -3.15
N LEU A 98 5.53 -14.44 -2.19
CA LEU A 98 4.77 -15.66 -1.93
C LEU A 98 3.53 -15.72 -2.82
N SER A 99 3.06 -16.94 -3.10
CA SER A 99 1.80 -17.09 -3.82
C SER A 99 0.64 -16.50 -3.01
N LEU A 100 -0.41 -16.06 -3.72
CA LEU A 100 -1.65 -15.60 -3.09
C LEU A 100 -2.20 -16.63 -2.08
N SER A 101 -2.17 -17.92 -2.42
CA SER A 101 -2.64 -18.99 -1.54
C SER A 101 -1.79 -19.12 -0.27
N GLN A 102 -0.47 -18.96 -0.36
CA GLN A 102 0.41 -18.97 0.81
C GLN A 102 0.13 -17.77 1.73
N ASN A 103 0.03 -16.57 1.17
CA ASN A 103 -0.30 -15.36 1.94
C ASN A 103 -1.68 -15.47 2.61
N VAL A 104 -2.68 -16.04 1.94
CA VAL A 104 -4.01 -16.30 2.53
C VAL A 104 -3.93 -17.29 3.70
N LEU A 105 -3.13 -18.35 3.59
CA LEU A 105 -2.94 -19.33 4.67
C LEU A 105 -2.26 -18.70 5.90
N ILE A 106 -1.22 -17.88 5.69
CA ILE A 106 -0.54 -17.12 6.74
C ILE A 106 -1.52 -16.18 7.45
N ALA A 107 -2.28 -15.39 6.67
CA ALA A 107 -3.29 -14.49 7.21
C ALA A 107 -4.33 -15.27 8.03
N ASN A 108 -4.84 -16.39 7.51
CA ASN A 108 -5.84 -17.21 8.20
C ASN A 108 -5.32 -17.78 9.54
N ARG A 109 -4.06 -18.24 9.60
CA ARG A 109 -3.44 -18.70 10.86
C ARG A 109 -3.34 -17.59 11.90
N MET A 110 -2.95 -16.38 11.48
CA MET A 110 -2.93 -15.20 12.35
C MET A 110 -4.35 -14.88 12.86
N LEU A 111 -5.34 -14.83 11.98
CA LEU A 111 -6.73 -14.54 12.34
C LEU A 111 -7.24 -15.52 13.41
N ASN A 112 -7.04 -16.83 13.20
CA ASN A 112 -7.43 -17.87 14.16
C ASN A 112 -6.69 -17.72 15.50
N THR A 113 -5.39 -17.44 15.47
CA THR A 113 -4.62 -17.19 16.70
C THR A 113 -5.19 -16.01 17.49
N VAL A 114 -5.57 -14.92 16.82
CA VAL A 114 -6.19 -13.76 17.48
C VAL A 114 -7.58 -14.09 18.01
N TYR A 115 -8.40 -14.84 17.26
CA TYR A 115 -9.72 -15.28 17.74
C TYR A 115 -9.65 -16.14 19.01
N ASP A 116 -8.61 -16.97 19.13
CA ASP A 116 -8.40 -17.81 20.32
C ASP A 116 -7.84 -17.03 21.51
N MET A 117 -7.13 -15.93 21.26
CA MET A 117 -6.47 -15.13 22.30
C MET A 117 -7.41 -14.13 22.99
N ILE A 118 -8.32 -13.51 22.24
CA ILE A 118 -9.10 -12.36 22.72
C ILE A 118 -10.56 -12.40 22.21
N PRO A 119 -11.52 -11.89 23.00
CA PRO A 119 -12.93 -11.88 22.62
C PRO A 119 -13.17 -10.90 21.45
N ILE A 120 -13.36 -11.44 20.25
CA ILE A 120 -13.70 -10.67 19.04
C ILE A 120 -15.19 -10.72 18.76
N HIS A 121 -15.75 -9.56 18.38
CA HIS A 121 -17.12 -9.45 17.95
C HIS A 121 -17.25 -9.92 16.49
N LYS A 122 -17.96 -11.04 16.25
CA LYS A 122 -18.02 -11.73 14.94
C LYS A 122 -18.56 -10.87 13.78
N GLU A 123 -19.46 -9.94 14.06
CA GLU A 123 -19.96 -8.99 13.04
C GLU A 123 -19.06 -7.75 12.86
N ARG A 124 -17.90 -7.69 13.53
CA ARG A 124 -16.98 -6.54 13.50
C ARG A 124 -15.55 -6.96 13.23
N VAL A 125 -15.41 -7.84 12.25
CA VAL A 125 -14.14 -8.33 11.73
C VAL A 125 -13.85 -7.64 10.40
N TYR A 126 -12.77 -6.90 10.35
CA TYR A 126 -12.36 -6.13 9.19
C TYR A 126 -10.93 -6.48 8.77
N VAL A 127 -10.63 -6.31 7.50
CA VAL A 127 -9.28 -6.42 6.96
C VAL A 127 -8.89 -5.13 6.26
N GLY A 128 -7.60 -4.84 6.14
CA GLY A 128 -7.15 -3.66 5.43
C GLY A 128 -5.66 -3.64 5.16
N GLY A 129 -5.19 -2.60 4.50
CA GLY A 129 -3.77 -2.42 4.16
C GLY A 129 -3.56 -1.21 3.25
N ILE A 130 -2.30 -1.00 2.86
CA ILE A 130 -1.91 0.03 1.89
C ILE A 130 -1.31 -0.61 0.63
N GLY A 131 -1.49 0.00 -0.54
CA GLY A 131 -0.89 -0.47 -1.78
C GLY A 131 -1.20 -1.95 -2.03
N ASP A 132 -0.16 -2.78 -2.16
CA ASP A 132 -0.33 -4.24 -2.36
C ASP A 132 -0.99 -4.93 -1.17
N GLY A 133 -0.74 -4.46 0.06
CA GLY A 133 -1.45 -4.94 1.25
C GLY A 133 -2.94 -4.57 1.24
N GLY A 134 -3.28 -3.38 0.73
CA GLY A 134 -4.66 -2.94 0.52
C GLY A 134 -5.36 -3.76 -0.57
N ARG A 135 -4.67 -3.98 -1.68
CA ARG A 135 -5.10 -4.84 -2.79
C ARG A 135 -5.33 -6.27 -2.32
N PHE A 136 -4.40 -6.85 -1.57
CA PHE A 136 -4.53 -8.16 -0.95
C PHE A 136 -5.73 -8.23 0.00
N ALA A 137 -5.94 -7.20 0.85
CA ALA A 137 -7.09 -7.12 1.74
C ALA A 137 -8.43 -7.21 1.01
N THR A 138 -8.53 -6.68 -0.23
CA THR A 138 -9.74 -6.80 -1.05
C THR A 138 -10.07 -8.22 -1.49
N LEU A 139 -9.07 -9.10 -1.57
CA LEU A 139 -9.23 -10.50 -1.96
C LEU A 139 -9.58 -11.41 -0.79
N VAL A 140 -9.11 -11.09 0.42
CA VAL A 140 -9.26 -11.93 1.61
C VAL A 140 -10.71 -12.38 1.89
N PRO A 141 -11.75 -11.54 1.78
CA PRO A 141 -13.13 -11.99 1.98
C PRO A 141 -13.57 -13.13 1.05
N THR A 142 -12.94 -13.29 -0.12
CA THR A 142 -13.22 -14.38 -1.06
C THR A 142 -12.81 -15.74 -0.50
N PHE A 143 -11.75 -15.77 0.31
CA PHE A 143 -11.15 -17.00 0.82
C PHE A 143 -11.46 -17.26 2.28
N ILE A 144 -11.58 -16.19 3.08
CA ILE A 144 -11.84 -16.25 4.52
C ILE A 144 -13.26 -15.72 4.76
N LYS A 145 -14.10 -16.58 5.36
CA LYS A 145 -15.46 -16.22 5.74
C LYS A 145 -15.47 -15.25 6.91
N ASP A 146 -16.63 -14.65 7.17
CA ASP A 146 -16.89 -13.77 8.33
C ASP A 146 -16.15 -12.42 8.32
N ILE A 147 -15.45 -12.06 7.24
CA ILE A 147 -14.94 -10.70 7.04
C ILE A 147 -16.08 -9.77 6.62
N LYS A 148 -16.38 -8.76 7.45
CA LYS A 148 -17.53 -7.86 7.27
C LYS A 148 -17.19 -6.55 6.58
N GLY A 149 -15.92 -6.22 6.46
CA GLY A 149 -15.47 -5.04 5.72
C GLY A 149 -13.99 -5.05 5.38
N VAL A 150 -13.66 -4.21 4.40
CA VAL A 150 -12.32 -4.03 3.85
C VAL A 150 -11.98 -2.55 3.89
N LEU A 151 -10.81 -2.20 4.42
CA LEU A 151 -10.25 -0.86 4.42
C LEU A 151 -8.99 -0.81 3.54
N SER A 152 -9.12 -0.27 2.33
CA SER A 152 -8.02 -0.18 1.37
C SER A 152 -7.49 1.24 1.26
N CYS A 153 -6.22 1.45 1.60
CA CYS A 153 -5.53 2.72 1.43
C CYS A 153 -4.67 2.68 0.16
N GLY A 154 -4.85 3.64 -0.75
CA GLY A 154 -4.02 3.76 -1.96
C GLY A 154 -4.08 2.54 -2.88
N ALA A 155 -5.18 1.78 -2.88
CA ALA A 155 -5.36 0.63 -3.77
C ALA A 155 -6.83 0.39 -4.11
N ALA A 156 -7.10 0.10 -5.38
CA ALA A 156 -8.42 -0.30 -5.88
C ALA A 156 -8.69 -1.80 -5.62
N LEU A 157 -9.87 -2.28 -6.05
CA LEU A 157 -10.22 -3.70 -5.99
C LEU A 157 -9.26 -4.53 -6.85
N ALA A 158 -8.74 -5.62 -6.29
CA ALA A 158 -7.78 -6.47 -7.00
C ALA A 158 -8.42 -7.25 -8.16
N ASN A 159 -9.62 -7.81 -7.93
CA ASN A 159 -10.36 -8.55 -8.93
C ASN A 159 -11.86 -8.37 -8.66
N THR A 160 -12.60 -7.93 -9.67
CA THR A 160 -14.04 -7.66 -9.57
C THR A 160 -14.88 -8.90 -9.89
N GLU A 161 -14.32 -9.90 -10.58
CA GLU A 161 -14.99 -11.14 -10.97
C GLU A 161 -15.25 -12.07 -9.78
N VAL A 162 -14.43 -11.96 -8.73
CA VAL A 162 -14.61 -12.74 -7.49
C VAL A 162 -15.69 -12.17 -6.57
N LEU A 163 -16.22 -10.98 -6.86
CA LEU A 163 -17.25 -10.35 -6.05
C LEU A 163 -18.60 -11.03 -6.23
N THR A 164 -19.24 -11.37 -5.10
CA THR A 164 -20.53 -12.05 -5.10
C THR A 164 -21.49 -11.47 -4.07
N ARG A 165 -22.77 -11.31 -4.45
CA ARG A 165 -23.85 -10.86 -3.55
C ARG A 165 -24.08 -11.80 -2.37
N LYS A 166 -23.60 -13.06 -2.44
CA LYS A 166 -23.68 -14.02 -1.33
C LYS A 166 -22.69 -13.71 -0.20
N ASN A 167 -21.65 -12.94 -0.49
CA ASN A 167 -20.57 -12.63 0.45
C ASN A 167 -20.20 -11.15 0.34
N MET A 168 -21.15 -10.30 0.73
CA MET A 168 -20.94 -8.85 0.72
C MET A 168 -20.14 -8.40 1.93
N PHE A 169 -19.27 -7.42 1.72
CA PHE A 169 -18.52 -6.74 2.75
C PHE A 169 -18.64 -5.22 2.53
N TYR A 170 -18.45 -4.43 3.59
CA TYR A 170 -18.36 -2.98 3.48
C TYR A 170 -16.96 -2.58 3.01
N PHE A 171 -16.85 -2.08 1.79
CA PHE A 171 -15.59 -1.55 1.25
C PHE A 171 -15.40 -0.08 1.61
N ILE A 172 -14.28 0.27 2.24
CA ILE A 172 -13.87 1.67 2.42
C ILE A 172 -12.53 1.87 1.74
N GLY A 173 -12.51 2.72 0.72
CA GLY A 173 -11.30 3.13 0.02
C GLY A 173 -10.81 4.49 0.51
N ILE A 174 -9.52 4.66 0.74
CA ILE A 174 -8.90 5.96 1.06
C ILE A 174 -7.79 6.25 0.07
N ALA A 175 -7.76 7.44 -0.53
CA ALA A 175 -6.65 7.85 -1.38
C ALA A 175 -6.42 9.36 -1.40
N GLY A 176 -5.17 9.74 -1.68
CA GLY A 176 -4.83 11.10 -2.07
C GLY A 176 -5.36 11.41 -3.47
N ARG A 177 -5.74 12.66 -3.75
CA ARG A 177 -6.23 13.06 -5.09
C ARG A 177 -5.15 13.02 -6.18
N SER A 178 -3.89 12.97 -5.80
CA SER A 178 -2.74 12.80 -6.70
C SER A 178 -2.21 11.36 -6.71
N ASP A 179 -2.82 10.44 -5.94
CA ASP A 179 -2.50 9.02 -5.99
C ASP A 179 -2.91 8.43 -7.33
N TYR A 180 -2.03 7.65 -7.96
CA TYR A 180 -2.31 7.04 -9.26
C TYR A 180 -3.53 6.10 -9.24
N ASN A 181 -3.89 5.54 -8.07
CA ASN A 181 -5.07 4.70 -7.84
C ASN A 181 -6.38 5.49 -7.62
N TYR A 182 -6.32 6.83 -7.58
CA TYR A 182 -7.50 7.65 -7.29
C TYR A 182 -8.65 7.38 -8.28
N ARG A 183 -8.32 7.13 -9.55
CA ARG A 183 -9.31 6.92 -10.60
C ARG A 183 -9.90 5.52 -10.56
N GLU A 184 -9.05 4.52 -10.36
CA GLU A 184 -9.37 3.12 -10.25
C GLU A 184 -10.27 2.87 -9.02
N LEU A 185 -10.09 3.66 -7.95
CA LEU A 185 -11.02 3.68 -6.81
C LEU A 185 -12.40 4.24 -7.17
N LEU A 186 -12.48 5.32 -7.95
CA LEU A 186 -13.76 5.85 -8.44
C LEU A 186 -14.50 4.82 -9.30
N GLU A 187 -13.77 4.12 -10.17
CA GLU A 187 -14.30 3.03 -11.00
C GLU A 187 -14.75 1.84 -10.13
N SER A 188 -13.96 1.48 -9.12
CA SER A 188 -14.32 0.46 -8.13
C SER A 188 -15.64 0.79 -7.43
N LYS A 189 -15.87 2.06 -7.05
CA LYS A 189 -17.15 2.49 -6.48
C LYS A 189 -18.31 2.29 -7.44
N ILE A 190 -18.16 2.63 -8.72
CA ILE A 190 -19.22 2.41 -9.72
C ILE A 190 -19.59 0.92 -9.80
N ILE A 191 -18.59 0.04 -9.82
CA ILE A 191 -18.78 -1.42 -9.85
C ILE A 191 -19.50 -1.89 -8.58
N LEU A 192 -19.05 -1.45 -7.40
CA LEU A 192 -19.65 -1.82 -6.11
C LEU A 192 -21.09 -1.31 -5.98
N ASP A 193 -21.38 -0.07 -6.40
CA ASP A 193 -22.73 0.52 -6.40
C ASP A 193 -23.70 -0.27 -7.30
N ASN A 194 -23.22 -0.76 -8.45
CA ASN A 194 -23.97 -1.63 -9.36
C ASN A 194 -24.22 -3.01 -8.75
N LEU A 195 -23.23 -3.56 -8.05
CA LEU A 195 -23.34 -4.84 -7.35
C LEU A 195 -24.10 -4.75 -6.01
N LYS A 196 -24.40 -3.53 -5.53
CA LYS A 196 -25.05 -3.22 -4.24
C LYS A 196 -24.19 -3.55 -3.02
N PHE A 197 -22.87 -3.53 -3.18
CA PHE A 197 -21.94 -3.59 -2.05
C PHE A 197 -21.98 -2.25 -1.31
N PRO A 198 -22.13 -2.23 0.03
CA PRO A 198 -21.93 -1.01 0.79
C PRO A 198 -20.49 -0.55 0.58
N ASN A 199 -20.30 0.72 0.23
CA ASN A 199 -18.97 1.23 -0.07
C ASN A 199 -18.82 2.72 0.24
N LEU A 200 -17.61 3.15 0.61
CA LEU A 200 -17.32 4.55 0.93
C LEU A 200 -15.95 4.92 0.37
N LEU A 201 -15.81 6.11 -0.21
CA LEU A 201 -14.51 6.61 -0.68
C LEU A 201 -14.14 7.89 0.06
N LEU A 202 -13.04 7.85 0.80
CA LEU A 202 -12.51 8.98 1.56
C LEU A 202 -11.31 9.57 0.81
N PHE A 203 -11.44 10.81 0.34
CA PHE A 203 -10.34 11.48 -0.36
C PHE A 203 -9.71 12.61 0.47
N PHE A 204 -8.41 12.81 0.28
CA PHE A 204 -7.64 13.90 0.88
C PHE A 204 -6.69 14.55 -0.13
N GLU A 205 -6.13 15.70 0.21
CA GLU A 205 -5.07 16.32 -0.59
C GLU A 205 -3.74 15.65 -0.27
N GLY A 206 -3.19 14.92 -1.24
CA GLY A 206 -1.96 14.14 -1.10
C GLY A 206 -1.74 13.24 -2.32
N GLU A 207 -0.59 12.56 -2.32
CA GLU A 207 -0.15 11.61 -3.36
C GLU A 207 -0.39 10.16 -2.91
N HIS A 208 0.46 9.23 -3.34
CA HIS A 208 0.47 7.86 -2.86
C HIS A 208 1.16 7.77 -1.50
N GLN A 209 0.40 7.96 -0.44
CA GLN A 209 0.90 8.06 0.92
C GLN A 209 -0.11 7.53 1.94
N TRP A 210 0.36 7.35 3.17
CA TRP A 210 -0.50 7.01 4.29
C TRP A 210 -1.63 8.02 4.49
N ALA A 211 -2.82 7.48 4.75
CA ALA A 211 -3.99 8.27 5.06
C ALA A 211 -3.77 9.13 6.32
N PRO A 212 -4.22 10.40 6.32
CA PRO A 212 -4.26 11.20 7.54
C PRO A 212 -5.05 10.48 8.64
N ILE A 213 -4.61 10.62 9.90
CA ILE A 213 -5.22 9.94 11.06
C ILE A 213 -6.74 10.15 11.11
N ASP A 214 -7.21 11.37 10.80
CA ASP A 214 -8.64 11.68 10.80
C ASP A 214 -9.44 10.90 9.74
N GLN A 215 -8.84 10.60 8.58
CA GLN A 215 -9.49 9.79 7.55
C GLN A 215 -9.59 8.33 7.98
N THR A 216 -8.51 7.81 8.59
CA THR A 216 -8.49 6.46 9.14
C THR A 216 -9.50 6.30 10.28
N ALA A 217 -9.55 7.26 11.20
CA ALA A 217 -10.54 7.27 12.28
C ALA A 217 -11.97 7.36 11.72
N ASN A 218 -12.18 8.18 10.69
CA ASN A 218 -13.48 8.28 10.01
C ASN A 218 -13.90 6.95 9.37
N ALA A 219 -12.97 6.21 8.75
CA ALA A 219 -13.25 4.88 8.20
C ALA A 219 -13.67 3.87 9.28
N LEU A 220 -12.93 3.80 10.39
CA LEU A 220 -13.26 2.94 11.53
C LEU A 220 -14.61 3.31 12.15
N ARG A 221 -14.91 4.62 12.24
CA ARG A 221 -16.20 5.13 12.69
C ARG A 221 -17.33 4.73 11.74
N SER A 222 -17.12 4.81 10.43
CA SER A 222 -18.09 4.39 9.42
C SER A 222 -18.43 2.89 9.52
N PHE A 223 -17.46 2.02 9.83
CA PHE A 223 -17.76 0.63 10.16
C PHE A 223 -18.66 0.51 11.39
N THR A 224 -18.33 1.21 12.48
CA THR A 224 -19.14 1.21 13.71
C THR A 224 -20.56 1.70 13.45
N LEU A 225 -20.72 2.78 12.69
CA LEU A 225 -22.04 3.32 12.33
C LEU A 225 -22.82 2.37 11.41
N SER A 226 -22.17 1.69 10.47
CA SER A 226 -22.84 0.67 9.65
C SER A 226 -23.44 -0.45 10.51
N GLU A 227 -22.69 -0.91 11.51
CA GLU A 227 -23.14 -1.95 12.44
C GLU A 227 -24.25 -1.45 13.38
N MET A 228 -24.19 -0.19 13.82
CA MET A 228 -25.30 0.44 14.53
C MET A 228 -26.57 0.52 13.69
N ALA A 229 -26.46 0.85 12.39
CA ALA A 229 -27.60 0.90 11.48
C ALA A 229 -28.22 -0.49 11.23
N LYS A 230 -27.41 -1.55 11.27
CA LYS A 230 -27.88 -2.96 11.19
C LYS A 230 -28.46 -3.48 12.52
N GLY A 231 -28.26 -2.77 13.63
CA GLY A 231 -28.68 -3.20 14.96
C GLY A 231 -27.76 -4.24 15.61
N THR A 232 -26.57 -4.50 15.05
CA THR A 232 -25.58 -5.42 15.63
C THR A 232 -24.81 -4.76 16.78
N VAL A 233 -24.72 -3.43 16.79
CA VAL A 233 -24.19 -2.62 17.90
C VAL A 233 -25.30 -1.71 18.44
N PRO A 234 -25.42 -1.52 19.77
CA PRO A 234 -26.39 -0.60 20.34
C PRO A 234 -26.25 0.82 19.79
N ARG A 235 -27.39 1.46 19.51
CA ARG A 235 -27.41 2.83 19.02
C ARG A 235 -26.80 3.79 20.06
N ASN A 236 -25.85 4.62 19.62
CA ASN A 236 -25.24 5.69 20.39
C ASN A 236 -25.50 7.04 19.69
N ASP A 237 -26.52 7.78 20.15
CA ASP A 237 -26.91 9.05 19.55
C ASP A 237 -25.83 10.14 19.67
N SER A 238 -24.99 10.09 20.71
CA SER A 238 -23.87 11.03 20.86
C SER A 238 -22.84 10.84 19.75
N LEU A 239 -22.45 9.60 19.46
CA LEU A 239 -21.49 9.28 18.39
C LEU A 239 -22.06 9.61 17.00
N VAL A 240 -23.35 9.32 16.78
CA VAL A 240 -24.07 9.66 15.54
C VAL A 240 -24.09 11.17 15.31
N ASN A 241 -24.42 11.96 16.35
CA ASN A 241 -24.43 13.41 16.24
C ASN A 241 -23.01 13.97 16.07
N GLU A 242 -22.00 13.43 16.75
CA GLU A 242 -20.60 13.83 16.57
C GLU A 242 -20.13 13.61 15.11
N TYR A 243 -20.45 12.44 14.53
CA TYR A 243 -20.17 12.16 13.12
C TYR A 243 -20.83 13.17 12.18
N TYR A 244 -22.12 13.44 12.41
CA TYR A 244 -22.87 14.40 11.59
C TYR A 244 -22.28 15.82 11.66
N GLN A 245 -22.01 16.32 12.87
CA GLN A 245 -21.46 17.67 13.07
C GLN A 245 -20.05 17.80 12.50
N SER A 246 -19.17 16.84 12.77
CA SER A 246 -17.81 16.84 12.23
C SER A 246 -17.79 16.76 10.70
N SER A 247 -18.71 16.02 10.10
CA SER A 247 -18.85 15.95 8.64
C SER A 247 -19.27 17.28 8.01
N LEU A 248 -20.20 18.00 8.65
CA LEU A 248 -20.61 19.34 8.22
C LEU A 248 -19.47 20.36 8.37
N ILE A 249 -18.77 20.34 9.51
CA ILE A 249 -17.61 21.21 9.76
C ILE A 249 -16.56 20.97 8.68
N ARG A 250 -16.19 19.70 8.43
CA ARG A 250 -15.23 19.32 7.41
C ARG A 250 -15.64 19.81 6.01
N ALA A 251 -16.91 19.63 5.64
CA ALA A 251 -17.41 20.10 4.35
C ALA A 251 -17.27 21.63 4.23
N ASN A 252 -17.63 22.39 5.28
CA ASN A 252 -17.52 23.85 5.30
C ASN A 252 -16.07 24.35 5.28
N GLU A 253 -15.15 23.68 5.97
CA GLU A 253 -13.72 23.96 5.93
C GLU A 253 -13.15 23.75 4.52
N LEU A 254 -13.54 22.65 3.86
CA LEU A 254 -13.12 22.38 2.49
C LEU A 254 -13.65 23.44 1.52
N LEU A 255 -14.87 23.93 1.71
CA LEU A 255 -15.42 25.03 0.90
C LEU A 255 -14.68 26.34 1.13
N SER A 256 -14.41 26.69 2.39
CA SER A 256 -13.67 27.91 2.76
C SER A 256 -12.24 27.90 2.21
N ASN A 257 -11.65 26.72 2.06
CA ASN A 257 -10.32 26.51 1.48
C ASN A 257 -10.32 26.32 -0.04
N ASP A 258 -11.41 26.67 -0.75
CA ASP A 258 -11.56 26.52 -2.20
C ASP A 258 -11.34 25.06 -2.71
N LYS A 259 -11.79 24.07 -1.94
CA LYS A 259 -11.77 22.63 -2.29
C LYS A 259 -13.19 22.08 -2.49
N PRO A 260 -14.00 22.62 -3.41
CA PRO A 260 -15.42 22.26 -3.55
C PRO A 260 -15.67 20.81 -3.97
N LEU A 261 -14.71 20.15 -4.65
CA LEU A 261 -14.85 18.75 -5.06
C LEU A 261 -14.64 17.78 -3.87
N LEU A 262 -13.71 18.11 -2.97
CA LEU A 262 -13.58 17.38 -1.71
C LEU A 262 -14.75 17.64 -0.77
N ALA A 263 -15.28 18.87 -0.76
CA ALA A 263 -16.48 19.19 0.00
C ALA A 263 -17.69 18.38 -0.48
N GLU A 264 -17.85 18.18 -1.80
CA GLU A 264 -18.88 17.29 -2.33
C GLU A 264 -18.67 15.85 -1.86
N ASN A 265 -17.44 15.31 -1.96
CA ASN A 265 -17.14 13.96 -1.46
C ASN A 265 -17.46 13.81 0.04
N ALA A 266 -17.10 14.80 0.87
CA ALA A 266 -17.41 14.79 2.30
C ALA A 266 -18.93 14.80 2.57
N LEU A 267 -19.69 15.62 1.84
CA LEU A 267 -21.15 15.66 1.95
C LEU A 267 -21.80 14.36 1.48
N ASP A 268 -21.27 13.74 0.42
CA ASP A 268 -21.79 12.48 -0.12
C ASP A 268 -21.58 11.34 0.88
N ASN A 269 -20.39 11.25 1.45
CA ASN A 269 -20.08 10.29 2.50
C ASN A 269 -20.95 10.51 3.74
N ALA A 270 -21.14 11.76 4.15
CA ALA A 270 -21.99 12.11 5.28
C ALA A 270 -23.45 11.69 5.04
N ILE A 271 -23.99 11.98 3.85
CA ILE A 271 -25.34 11.57 3.46
C ILE A 271 -25.46 10.05 3.49
N GLU A 272 -24.51 9.33 2.91
CA GLU A 272 -24.54 7.87 2.82
C GLU A 272 -24.52 7.21 4.20
N VAL A 273 -23.58 7.61 5.06
CA VAL A 273 -23.40 7.03 6.40
C VAL A 273 -24.49 7.47 7.38
N TYR A 274 -24.98 8.72 7.28
CA TYR A 274 -25.96 9.25 8.23
C TYR A 274 -27.43 8.90 7.87
N ASN A 275 -27.72 8.54 6.61
CA ASN A 275 -29.07 8.22 6.13
C ASN A 275 -29.89 7.28 7.05
N PRO A 276 -29.32 6.22 7.68
CA PRO A 276 -30.09 5.35 8.56
C PRO A 276 -30.55 5.99 9.88
N PHE A 277 -30.01 7.16 10.27
CA PHE A 277 -30.12 7.68 11.63
C PHE A 277 -31.05 8.87 11.80
N GLY A 278 -31.32 9.63 10.73
CA GLY A 278 -32.11 10.85 10.83
C GLY A 278 -32.28 11.62 9.53
N ASP A 279 -32.69 12.87 9.67
CA ASP A 279 -33.03 13.75 8.56
C ASP A 279 -31.79 14.28 7.81
N LEU A 280 -31.85 14.24 6.49
CA LEU A 280 -30.80 14.62 5.55
C LEU A 280 -30.96 16.03 4.98
N ASP A 281 -32.03 16.76 5.32
CA ASP A 281 -32.40 18.00 4.65
C ASP A 281 -31.28 19.04 4.63
N SER A 282 -30.57 19.21 5.74
CA SER A 282 -29.43 20.14 5.83
C SER A 282 -28.26 19.70 4.93
N LEU A 283 -27.87 18.42 4.96
CA LEU A 283 -26.79 17.87 4.13
C LEU A 283 -27.13 17.96 2.63
N LYS A 284 -28.35 17.57 2.25
CA LYS A 284 -28.86 17.63 0.87
C LYS A 284 -28.93 19.08 0.38
N THR A 285 -29.35 20.01 1.23
CA THR A 285 -29.41 21.44 0.91
C THR A 285 -28.01 22.01 0.68
N SER A 286 -27.06 21.74 1.59
CA SER A 286 -25.66 22.14 1.43
C SER A 286 -25.05 21.60 0.13
N LYS A 287 -25.27 20.31 -0.17
CA LYS A 287 -24.82 19.70 -1.43
C LYS A 287 -25.45 20.39 -2.65
N LYS A 288 -26.75 20.67 -2.62
CA LYS A 288 -27.47 21.34 -3.72
C LYS A 288 -26.95 22.77 -3.95
N ILE A 289 -26.66 23.51 -2.89
CA ILE A 289 -26.07 24.86 -2.97
C ILE A 289 -24.67 24.78 -3.58
N LEU A 290 -23.83 23.87 -3.07
CA LEU A 290 -22.49 23.62 -3.58
C LEU A 290 -22.49 23.35 -5.09
N ARG A 291 -23.31 22.39 -5.54
CA ARG A 291 -23.39 21.98 -6.96
C ARG A 291 -23.87 23.10 -7.89
N ARG A 292 -24.60 24.08 -7.38
CA ARG A 292 -25.07 25.26 -8.15
C ARG A 292 -24.03 26.37 -8.24
N SER A 293 -23.06 26.39 -7.33
CA SER A 293 -22.00 27.40 -7.33
C SER A 293 -21.21 27.40 -8.65
N LYS A 294 -20.78 28.59 -9.08
CA LYS A 294 -19.99 28.74 -10.31
C LYS A 294 -18.63 28.04 -10.16
N THR A 295 -17.99 28.19 -8.99
CA THR A 295 -16.68 27.60 -8.68
C THR A 295 -16.71 26.08 -8.77
N TYR A 296 -17.69 25.42 -8.14
CA TYR A 296 -17.83 23.97 -8.24
C TYR A 296 -18.00 23.50 -9.69
N ARG A 297 -18.94 24.09 -10.44
CA ARG A 297 -19.22 23.67 -11.82
C ARG A 297 -18.00 23.84 -12.73
N PHE A 298 -17.27 24.94 -12.54
CA PHE A 298 -16.03 25.19 -13.25
C PHE A 298 -14.95 24.15 -12.91
N LYS A 299 -14.66 23.94 -11.62
CA LYS A 299 -13.66 22.96 -11.17
C LYS A 299 -14.03 21.52 -11.53
N LYS A 300 -15.32 21.16 -11.48
CA LYS A 300 -15.82 19.85 -11.92
C LYS A 300 -15.57 19.64 -13.40
N ARG A 301 -15.93 20.60 -14.26
CA ARG A 301 -15.63 20.52 -15.70
C ARG A 301 -14.13 20.42 -15.99
N LEU A 302 -13.31 21.19 -15.29
CA LEU A 302 -11.85 21.07 -15.43
C LEU A 302 -11.37 19.67 -15.06
N GLN A 303 -11.84 19.12 -13.94
CA GLN A 303 -11.49 17.77 -13.52
C GLN A 303 -11.80 16.73 -14.59
N GLU A 304 -13.02 16.75 -15.15
CA GLU A 304 -13.41 15.80 -16.21
C GLU A 304 -12.54 15.94 -17.47
N ASN A 305 -12.18 17.18 -17.87
CA ASN A 305 -11.30 17.40 -19.01
C ASN A 305 -9.90 16.79 -18.79
N PHE A 306 -9.33 16.97 -17.59
CA PHE A 306 -8.04 16.37 -17.25
C PHE A 306 -8.13 14.85 -17.07
N PHE A 307 -9.26 14.32 -16.59
CA PHE A 307 -9.46 12.86 -16.57
C PHE A 307 -9.50 12.27 -17.97
N LEU A 308 -10.15 12.91 -18.93
CA LEU A 308 -10.12 12.44 -20.32
C LEU A 308 -8.69 12.42 -20.87
N LYS A 309 -7.94 13.52 -20.68
CA LYS A 309 -6.53 13.59 -21.10
C LYS A 309 -5.69 12.50 -20.44
N GLU A 310 -5.87 12.30 -19.13
CA GLU A 310 -5.17 11.25 -18.38
C GLU A 310 -5.49 9.85 -18.90
N THR A 311 -6.74 9.54 -19.24
CA THR A 311 -7.10 8.22 -19.80
C THR A 311 -6.32 7.95 -21.07
N LEU A 312 -6.36 8.90 -22.01
CA LEU A 312 -5.69 8.78 -23.30
C LEU A 312 -4.17 8.61 -23.13
N THR A 313 -3.56 9.38 -22.22
CA THR A 313 -2.13 9.24 -21.94
C THR A 313 -1.78 7.92 -21.26
N LYS A 314 -2.63 7.40 -20.36
CA LYS A 314 -2.44 6.06 -19.77
C LYS A 314 -2.52 4.96 -20.83
N GLU A 315 -3.46 5.06 -21.78
CA GLU A 315 -3.58 4.13 -22.91
C GLU A 315 -2.33 4.16 -23.79
N ASP A 316 -1.83 5.36 -24.13
CA ASP A 316 -0.57 5.51 -24.87
C ASP A 316 0.60 4.87 -24.11
N TYR A 317 0.75 5.17 -22.82
CA TYR A 317 1.84 4.60 -22.01
C TYR A 317 1.76 3.07 -21.92
N GLY A 318 0.56 2.52 -21.75
CA GLY A 318 0.36 1.07 -21.76
C GLY A 318 0.80 0.44 -23.08
N TYR A 319 0.32 0.99 -24.19
CA TYR A 319 0.62 0.49 -25.53
C TYR A 319 2.12 0.60 -25.88
N TYR A 320 2.73 1.77 -25.70
CA TYR A 320 4.14 1.96 -26.06
C TYR A 320 5.07 1.14 -25.17
N LEU A 321 4.76 1.00 -23.88
CA LEU A 321 5.61 0.19 -23.00
C LEU A 321 5.55 -1.28 -23.39
N GLU A 322 4.36 -1.82 -23.66
CA GLU A 322 4.20 -3.20 -24.11
C GLU A 322 4.97 -3.45 -25.42
N GLU A 323 4.80 -2.59 -26.42
CA GLU A 323 5.54 -2.68 -27.69
C GLU A 323 7.05 -2.59 -27.51
N ASP A 324 7.54 -1.67 -26.67
CA ASP A 324 8.97 -1.49 -26.43
C ASP A 324 9.61 -2.68 -25.71
N ILE A 325 8.90 -3.28 -24.75
CA ILE A 325 9.33 -4.51 -24.06
C ILE A 325 9.44 -5.65 -25.07
N LEU A 326 8.40 -5.86 -25.89
CA LEU A 326 8.34 -6.97 -26.85
C LEU A 326 9.39 -6.88 -27.98
N THR A 327 9.83 -5.66 -28.30
CA THR A 327 10.75 -5.40 -29.42
C THR A 327 12.14 -4.95 -28.97
N TYR A 328 12.40 -4.88 -27.67
CA TYR A 328 13.64 -4.36 -27.06
C TYR A 328 14.02 -2.98 -27.63
N ASN A 329 13.05 -2.07 -27.69
CA ASN A 329 13.18 -0.81 -28.42
C ASN A 329 13.90 0.28 -27.61
N TYR A 330 15.22 0.14 -27.42
CA TYR A 330 16.05 1.14 -26.73
C TYR A 330 16.02 2.53 -27.40
N ASN A 331 15.74 2.60 -28.70
CA ASN A 331 15.62 3.89 -29.40
C ASN A 331 14.46 4.74 -28.86
N ASN A 332 13.44 4.12 -28.25
CA ASN A 332 12.30 4.82 -27.69
C ASN A 332 12.54 5.38 -26.28
N LEU A 333 13.67 5.09 -25.63
CA LEU A 333 14.05 5.71 -24.36
C LEU A 333 14.08 7.24 -24.44
N GLY A 334 14.43 7.80 -25.61
CA GLY A 334 14.35 9.24 -25.86
C GLY A 334 12.93 9.81 -25.79
N TRP A 335 11.93 9.05 -26.26
CA TRP A 335 10.52 9.42 -26.16
C TRP A 335 10.05 9.37 -24.70
N TRP A 336 10.41 8.33 -23.94
CA TRP A 336 10.10 8.25 -22.52
C TRP A 336 10.71 9.40 -21.72
N ASN A 337 11.97 9.75 -21.99
CA ASN A 337 12.60 10.93 -21.38
C ASN A 337 11.85 12.22 -21.73
N PHE A 338 11.40 12.37 -22.99
CA PHE A 338 10.54 13.49 -23.39
C PHE A 338 9.23 13.49 -22.60
N GLN A 339 8.55 12.34 -22.45
CA GLN A 339 7.32 12.22 -21.66
C GLN A 339 7.55 12.65 -20.20
N MET A 340 8.63 12.18 -19.56
CA MET A 340 8.96 12.60 -18.20
C MET A 340 9.21 14.12 -18.10
N SER A 341 9.85 14.71 -19.11
CA SER A 341 10.04 16.17 -19.18
C SER A 341 8.72 16.94 -19.33
N GLU A 342 7.73 16.38 -20.02
CA GLU A 342 6.39 16.97 -20.13
C GLU A 342 5.66 16.91 -18.79
N LEU A 343 5.78 15.80 -18.05
CA LEU A 343 5.25 15.70 -16.69
C LEU A 343 5.91 16.72 -15.74
N ASP A 344 7.23 16.90 -15.83
CA ASP A 344 7.95 17.90 -15.02
C ASP A 344 7.53 19.36 -15.34
N LYS A 345 7.11 19.63 -16.57
CA LYS A 345 6.51 20.93 -16.93
C LYS A 345 5.13 21.08 -16.30
N MET A 346 4.31 20.02 -16.31
CA MET A 346 2.99 20.02 -15.70
C MET A 346 3.04 20.24 -14.18
N ASP A 347 4.08 19.73 -13.50
CA ASP A 347 4.32 19.95 -12.06
C ASP A 347 4.50 21.44 -11.72
N LYS A 348 4.94 22.25 -12.68
CA LYS A 348 5.13 23.71 -12.54
C LYS A 348 3.91 24.53 -12.99
N SER A 349 2.83 23.88 -13.45
CA SER A 349 1.62 24.54 -13.92
C SER A 349 0.99 25.44 -12.84
N SER A 350 0.17 26.42 -13.21
CA SER A 350 -0.70 27.10 -12.24
C SER A 350 -1.99 26.32 -11.98
N ASN A 351 -2.31 25.33 -12.82
CA ASN A 351 -3.52 24.55 -12.73
C ASN A 351 -3.34 23.33 -11.82
N GLU A 352 -4.07 23.29 -10.70
CA GLU A 352 -4.01 22.17 -9.75
C GLU A 352 -4.41 20.83 -10.36
N PHE A 353 -5.32 20.79 -11.34
CA PHE A 353 -5.77 19.53 -11.94
C PHE A 353 -4.71 18.93 -12.84
N GLU A 354 -3.93 19.77 -13.53
CA GLU A 354 -2.81 19.37 -14.36
C GLU A 354 -1.68 18.77 -13.52
N LYS A 355 -1.31 19.42 -12.41
CA LYS A 355 -0.34 18.88 -11.44
C LYS A 355 -0.75 17.51 -10.91
N ARG A 356 -2.00 17.40 -10.46
CA ARG A 356 -2.49 16.12 -9.92
C ARG A 356 -2.47 15.04 -11.00
N MET A 357 -2.83 15.37 -12.25
CA MET A 357 -2.73 14.43 -13.37
C MET A 357 -1.29 13.99 -13.63
N ALA A 358 -0.33 14.91 -13.61
CA ALA A 358 1.08 14.58 -13.81
C ALA A 358 1.60 13.61 -12.74
N ASN A 359 1.29 13.87 -11.47
CA ASN A 359 1.61 12.96 -10.36
C ASN A 359 0.97 11.57 -10.54
N ARG A 360 -0.30 11.51 -10.95
CA ARG A 360 -0.98 10.23 -11.21
C ARG A 360 -0.39 9.46 -12.38
N LEU A 361 -0.04 10.15 -13.48
CA LEU A 361 0.59 9.55 -14.65
C LEU A 361 1.99 9.01 -14.31
N ARG A 362 2.76 9.75 -13.52
CA ARG A 362 4.08 9.31 -13.04
C ARG A 362 3.97 8.07 -12.16
N GLY A 363 3.06 8.07 -11.19
CA GLY A 363 2.80 6.91 -10.34
C GLY A 363 2.32 5.69 -11.13
N PHE A 364 1.42 5.91 -12.10
CA PHE A 364 0.92 4.87 -13.00
C PHE A 364 2.06 4.25 -13.83
N LEU A 365 2.90 5.07 -14.47
CA LEU A 365 4.02 4.57 -15.27
C LEU A 365 5.00 3.77 -14.42
N ASN A 366 5.36 4.28 -13.22
CA ASN A 366 6.25 3.56 -12.31
C ASN A 366 5.68 2.22 -11.84
N ALA A 367 4.38 2.16 -11.55
CA ALA A 367 3.70 0.93 -11.19
C ALA A 367 3.67 -0.05 -12.38
N LEU A 368 3.33 0.43 -13.57
CA LEU A 368 3.28 -0.38 -14.79
C LEU A 368 4.66 -1.00 -15.13
N ILE A 369 5.75 -0.25 -14.97
CA ILE A 369 7.11 -0.77 -15.16
C ILE A 369 7.44 -1.81 -14.08
N SER A 370 7.11 -1.54 -12.81
CA SER A 370 7.33 -2.50 -11.71
C SER A 370 6.56 -3.81 -11.91
N ASP A 371 5.31 -3.74 -12.37
CA ASP A 371 4.49 -4.92 -12.66
C ASP A 371 5.16 -5.79 -13.75
N ASN A 372 5.64 -5.18 -14.84
CA ASN A 372 6.36 -5.89 -15.89
C ASN A 372 7.69 -6.48 -15.41
N LEU A 373 8.46 -5.74 -14.59
CA LEU A 373 9.67 -6.26 -13.96
C LEU A 373 9.38 -7.52 -13.15
N ASN A 374 8.34 -7.49 -12.31
CA ASN A 374 7.94 -8.64 -11.50
C ASN A 374 7.50 -9.83 -12.34
N ILE A 375 6.70 -9.60 -13.40
CA ILE A 375 6.24 -10.64 -14.32
C ILE A 375 7.45 -11.34 -14.97
N ILE A 376 8.39 -10.57 -15.52
CA ILE A 376 9.54 -11.12 -16.26
C ILE A 376 10.52 -11.80 -15.31
N ALA A 377 10.77 -11.22 -14.13
CA ALA A 377 11.70 -11.78 -13.14
C ALA A 377 11.20 -13.09 -12.52
N THR A 378 9.90 -13.35 -12.56
CA THR A 378 9.28 -14.58 -12.01
C THR A 378 8.95 -15.63 -13.07
N ASP A 379 9.22 -15.35 -14.35
CA ASP A 379 9.06 -16.33 -15.41
C ASP A 379 10.12 -17.46 -15.30
N LYS A 380 9.77 -18.65 -15.81
CA LYS A 380 10.66 -19.80 -15.88
C LYS A 380 11.91 -19.50 -16.71
N GLN A 381 11.73 -18.72 -17.77
CA GLN A 381 12.82 -18.24 -18.61
C GLN A 381 12.87 -16.72 -18.49
N VAL A 382 13.80 -16.23 -17.68
CA VAL A 382 13.96 -14.79 -17.44
C VAL A 382 14.50 -14.11 -18.70
N ASP A 383 13.75 -13.15 -19.21
CA ASP A 383 14.16 -12.28 -20.32
C ASP A 383 15.04 -11.13 -19.78
N LEU A 384 16.35 -11.35 -19.76
CA LEU A 384 17.31 -10.38 -19.26
C LEU A 384 17.39 -9.11 -20.10
N GLU A 385 17.08 -9.19 -21.40
CA GLU A 385 17.10 -8.03 -22.30
C GLU A 385 15.94 -7.10 -21.96
N ALA A 386 14.74 -7.65 -21.78
CA ALA A 386 13.58 -6.90 -21.31
C ALA A 386 13.80 -6.32 -19.90
N LEU A 387 14.37 -7.08 -18.97
CA LEU A 387 14.71 -6.55 -17.64
C LEU A 387 15.70 -5.39 -17.73
N ASN A 388 16.74 -5.50 -18.55
CA ASN A 388 17.71 -4.43 -18.75
C ASN A 388 17.04 -3.17 -19.32
N PHE A 389 16.20 -3.31 -20.35
CA PHE A 389 15.39 -2.19 -20.89
C PHE A 389 14.52 -1.54 -19.80
N LEU A 390 13.81 -2.33 -19.00
CA LEU A 390 12.93 -1.81 -17.95
C LEU A 390 13.70 -1.07 -16.84
N TYR A 391 14.87 -1.57 -16.45
CA TYR A 391 15.71 -0.85 -15.48
C TYR A 391 16.34 0.41 -16.08
N GLN A 392 16.70 0.42 -17.36
CA GLN A 392 17.10 1.63 -18.07
C GLN A 392 15.96 2.66 -18.07
N LEU A 393 14.73 2.22 -18.34
CA LEU A 393 13.56 3.09 -18.24
C LEU A 393 13.33 3.59 -16.79
N LYS A 394 13.54 2.76 -15.77
CA LYS A 394 13.48 3.16 -14.36
C LYS A 394 14.51 4.24 -13.99
N THR A 395 15.67 4.30 -14.66
CA THR A 395 16.60 5.43 -14.46
C THR A 395 16.04 6.75 -15.02
N ILE A 396 15.12 6.70 -15.98
CA ILE A 396 14.43 7.88 -16.53
C ILE A 396 13.28 8.29 -15.62
N THR A 397 12.49 7.33 -15.14
CA THR A 397 11.30 7.62 -14.34
C THR A 397 11.58 7.87 -12.86
N GLU A 398 12.67 7.27 -12.33
CA GLU A 398 13.11 7.35 -10.95
C GLU A 398 14.65 7.58 -10.85
N PRO A 399 15.18 8.71 -11.39
CA PRO A 399 16.62 8.96 -11.52
C PRO A 399 17.37 9.11 -10.19
N LYS A 400 16.66 9.17 -9.06
CA LYS A 400 17.26 9.29 -7.72
C LYS A 400 17.44 7.94 -7.03
N ASN A 401 16.91 6.86 -7.60
CA ASN A 401 17.01 5.53 -7.00
C ASN A 401 18.27 4.82 -7.54
N PRO A 402 19.34 4.68 -6.73
CA PRO A 402 20.60 4.08 -7.18
C PRO A 402 20.45 2.60 -7.56
N GLU A 403 19.47 1.89 -6.98
CA GLU A 403 19.23 0.47 -7.28
C GLU A 403 18.94 0.24 -8.76
N ASN A 404 18.20 1.16 -9.39
CA ASN A 404 17.88 1.07 -10.82
C ASN A 404 19.15 1.07 -11.68
N TYR A 405 20.10 1.95 -11.38
CA TYR A 405 21.38 2.03 -12.09
C TYR A 405 22.24 0.80 -11.83
N LEU A 406 22.32 0.34 -10.58
CA LEU A 406 23.07 -0.86 -10.21
C LEU A 406 22.56 -2.10 -10.96
N LYS A 407 21.24 -2.22 -11.14
CA LYS A 407 20.63 -3.30 -11.94
C LYS A 407 21.00 -3.21 -13.41
N VAL A 408 20.96 -2.03 -14.02
CA VAL A 408 21.45 -1.83 -15.40
C VAL A 408 22.92 -2.20 -15.53
N ILE A 409 23.79 -1.71 -14.65
CA ILE A 409 25.24 -2.01 -14.66
C ILE A 409 25.48 -3.53 -14.57
N SER A 410 24.75 -4.21 -13.68
CA SER A 410 24.84 -5.65 -13.50
C SER A 410 24.41 -6.42 -14.76
N TYR A 411 23.27 -6.08 -15.35
CA TYR A 411 22.77 -6.77 -16.54
C TYR A 411 23.58 -6.48 -17.80
N SER A 412 23.98 -5.22 -18.02
CA SER A 412 24.90 -4.84 -19.09
C SER A 412 26.22 -5.59 -19.00
N ALA A 413 26.79 -5.74 -17.79
CA ALA A 413 28.00 -6.52 -17.60
C ALA A 413 27.79 -8.02 -17.86
N PHE A 414 26.63 -8.56 -17.49
CA PHE A 414 26.29 -9.97 -17.73
C PHE A 414 26.21 -10.31 -19.23
N ILE A 415 25.67 -9.40 -20.06
CA ILE A 415 25.60 -9.57 -21.52
C ILE A 415 26.83 -9.05 -22.26
N GLU A 416 27.90 -8.70 -21.53
CA GLU A 416 29.16 -8.13 -22.06
C GLU A 416 29.02 -6.80 -22.80
N ASP A 417 27.91 -6.07 -22.62
CA ASP A 417 27.75 -4.69 -23.07
C ASP A 417 28.37 -3.71 -22.06
N TYR A 418 29.69 -3.75 -21.97
CA TYR A 418 30.43 -2.87 -21.06
C TYR A 418 30.27 -1.39 -21.41
N GLY A 419 29.98 -1.03 -22.67
CA GLY A 419 29.74 0.35 -23.07
C GLY A 419 28.55 0.96 -22.33
N THR A 420 27.43 0.25 -22.33
CA THR A 420 26.23 0.66 -21.58
C THR A 420 26.49 0.64 -20.07
N GLY A 421 27.18 -0.39 -19.56
CA GLY A 421 27.55 -0.46 -18.15
C GLY A 421 28.39 0.74 -17.69
N ILE A 422 29.37 1.17 -18.48
CA ILE A 422 30.22 2.34 -18.22
C ILE A 422 29.38 3.63 -18.22
N PHE A 423 28.48 3.78 -19.19
CA PHE A 423 27.60 4.95 -19.25
C PHE A 423 26.74 5.08 -17.98
N TYR A 424 26.04 3.99 -17.59
CA TYR A 424 25.17 4.01 -16.41
C TYR A 424 25.92 4.09 -15.09
N LEU A 425 27.16 3.59 -15.03
CA LEU A 425 28.06 3.85 -13.91
C LEU A 425 28.34 5.35 -13.74
N GLU A 426 28.64 6.06 -14.84
CA GLU A 426 28.89 7.49 -14.76
C GLU A 426 27.62 8.25 -14.33
N GLU A 427 26.45 7.90 -14.90
CA GLU A 427 25.18 8.50 -14.52
C GLU A 427 24.84 8.26 -13.04
N LEU A 428 25.08 7.06 -12.51
CA LEU A 428 24.92 6.76 -11.08
C LEU A 428 25.81 7.67 -10.23
N LEU A 429 27.09 7.78 -10.55
CA LEU A 429 28.03 8.59 -9.77
C LEU A 429 27.72 10.09 -9.84
N LYS A 430 27.13 10.58 -10.95
CA LYS A 430 26.62 11.95 -11.07
C LYS A 430 25.48 12.24 -10.09
N THR A 431 24.77 11.23 -9.59
CA THR A 431 23.75 11.41 -8.53
C THR A 431 24.34 11.69 -7.14
N GLY A 432 25.65 11.48 -6.98
CA GLY A 432 26.35 11.59 -5.68
C GLY A 432 26.45 10.27 -4.92
N TYR A 433 26.11 9.15 -5.55
CA TYR A 433 26.27 7.82 -4.96
C TYR A 433 27.75 7.49 -4.68
N ASP A 434 28.07 7.06 -3.46
CA ASP A 434 29.44 6.88 -2.95
C ASP A 434 29.72 5.53 -2.27
N ASN A 435 28.74 4.61 -2.28
CA ASN A 435 28.90 3.29 -1.66
C ASN A 435 29.79 2.37 -2.52
N THR A 436 31.10 2.45 -2.29
CA THR A 436 32.11 1.66 -2.98
C THR A 436 31.96 0.17 -2.71
N GLU A 437 31.55 -0.23 -1.50
CA GLU A 437 31.42 -1.64 -1.12
C GLU A 437 30.37 -2.35 -2.00
N GLU A 438 29.20 -1.73 -2.15
CA GLU A 438 28.12 -2.25 -3.00
C GLU A 438 28.53 -2.24 -4.48
N LEU A 439 29.18 -1.17 -4.97
CA LEU A 439 29.65 -1.10 -6.35
C LEU A 439 30.66 -2.20 -6.70
N TYR A 440 31.63 -2.47 -5.80
CA TYR A 440 32.57 -3.59 -5.95
C TYR A 440 32.01 -4.93 -5.45
N GLY A 441 30.78 -4.97 -4.94
CA GLY A 441 30.05 -6.18 -4.56
C GLY A 441 29.05 -6.64 -5.62
N LEU A 442 28.74 -5.79 -6.59
CA LEU A 442 27.65 -5.97 -7.55
C LEU A 442 27.75 -7.29 -8.33
N GLU A 443 26.65 -8.00 -8.52
CA GLU A 443 26.66 -9.28 -9.23
C GLU A 443 27.14 -9.12 -10.70
N HIS A 444 27.63 -10.20 -11.31
CA HIS A 444 28.05 -10.29 -12.73
C HIS A 444 29.11 -9.30 -13.25
N THR A 445 29.67 -8.45 -12.40
CA THR A 445 30.55 -7.34 -12.82
C THR A 445 32.04 -7.61 -12.59
N ALA A 446 32.44 -8.85 -12.31
CA ALA A 446 33.84 -9.19 -11.99
C ALA A 446 34.82 -8.79 -13.12
N LEU A 447 34.50 -9.11 -14.37
CA LEU A 447 35.31 -8.73 -15.54
C LEU A 447 35.14 -7.25 -15.89
N PHE A 448 33.93 -6.70 -15.72
CA PHE A 448 33.65 -5.29 -15.93
C PHE A 448 34.51 -4.37 -15.04
N ARG A 449 34.69 -4.74 -13.76
CA ARG A 449 35.41 -3.93 -12.76
C ARG A 449 36.93 -3.88 -12.91
N ILE A 450 37.51 -4.80 -13.68
CA ILE A 450 38.95 -4.79 -14.00
C ILE A 450 39.27 -3.99 -15.27
N THR A 451 38.25 -3.50 -15.98
CA THR A 451 38.46 -2.68 -17.19
C THR A 451 39.10 -1.33 -16.81
N PRO A 452 40.01 -0.80 -17.65
CA PRO A 452 40.58 0.53 -17.45
C PRO A 452 39.51 1.63 -17.38
N GLU A 453 38.46 1.53 -18.19
CA GLU A 453 37.36 2.48 -18.28
C GLU A 453 36.58 2.57 -16.97
N PHE A 454 36.26 1.41 -16.36
CA PHE A 454 35.59 1.36 -15.06
C PHE A 454 36.41 2.08 -13.99
N ASN A 455 37.70 1.75 -13.90
CA ASN A 455 38.59 2.31 -12.88
C ASN A 455 38.81 3.81 -13.10
N ALA A 456 38.89 4.26 -14.35
CA ALA A 456 38.98 5.68 -14.68
C ALA A 456 37.75 6.46 -14.20
N ILE A 457 36.54 5.94 -14.41
CA ILE A 457 35.30 6.57 -13.95
C ILE A 457 35.23 6.57 -12.41
N VAL A 458 35.50 5.44 -11.76
CA VAL A 458 35.49 5.38 -10.29
C VAL A 458 36.52 6.35 -9.68
N TYR A 459 37.72 6.43 -10.24
CA TYR A 459 38.74 7.39 -9.78
C TYR A 459 38.32 8.85 -10.01
N LYS A 460 37.68 9.14 -11.14
CA LYS A 460 37.19 10.49 -11.46
C LYS A 460 36.24 11.01 -10.37
N TYR A 461 35.27 10.20 -9.94
CA TYR A 461 34.22 10.61 -9.02
C TYR A 461 34.50 10.31 -7.54
N LEU A 462 35.06 9.13 -7.23
CA LEU A 462 35.23 8.66 -5.84
C LEU A 462 36.67 8.78 -5.30
N LYS A 463 37.66 9.02 -6.18
CA LYS A 463 39.10 9.06 -5.83
C LYS A 463 39.64 7.77 -5.20
N ASP A 464 38.90 6.66 -5.32
CA ASP A 464 39.18 5.38 -4.65
C ASP A 464 39.03 4.19 -5.62
N ALA A 465 39.79 4.20 -6.72
CA ALA A 465 39.81 3.07 -7.65
C ALA A 465 40.69 1.93 -7.09
N ARG A 466 40.14 0.70 -7.03
CA ARG A 466 40.86 -0.47 -6.51
C ARG A 466 41.99 -0.93 -7.43
N TYR A 467 41.87 -0.71 -8.73
CA TYR A 467 42.91 -1.06 -9.71
C TYR A 467 43.47 0.22 -10.32
N LYS A 468 44.79 0.42 -10.19
CA LYS A 468 45.49 1.56 -10.81
C LYS A 468 45.55 1.38 -12.32
N SER A 469 45.43 2.47 -13.09
CA SER A 469 45.66 2.47 -14.52
C SER A 469 47.08 1.97 -14.84
N ILE A 470 47.22 1.21 -15.92
CA ILE A 470 48.51 0.70 -16.40
C ILE A 470 49.47 1.86 -16.78
N GLU A 471 48.95 3.07 -16.98
CA GLU A 471 49.74 4.28 -17.27
C GLU A 471 50.42 4.91 -16.04
N ASP A 472 50.10 4.48 -14.82
CA ASP A 472 50.71 4.97 -13.57
C ASP A 472 51.69 3.95 -12.92
N GLN A 473 52.24 3.00 -13.71
CA GLN A 473 53.33 2.10 -13.29
C GLN A 473 54.66 2.39 -13.98
#